data_AF-A0A6G3MNE2-F1
#
_entry.id   AF-A0A6G3MNE2-F1
#
_cell.length_a   1.000
_cell.length_b   1.000
_cell.length_c   1.000
_cell.angle_alpha   90.00
_cell.angle_beta   90.00
_cell.angle_gamma   90.00
#
_symmetry.space_group_name_H-M   'P 1'
#
loop_
_entity.id
_entity.type
_entity.pdbx_description
1 polymer ?
#
loop_
_entity_poly.entity_id
_entity_poly.type
_entity_poly.pdbx_seq_one_letter_code
_entity_poly.pdbx_strand_id
1 'polypeptide(L)'
;KQCYYKYFASLRLENINCLTDFMSVTLNKKKDKDKNLASLKKEADVDFHKIPLRELLDRLGTSVEHGISTARAAELLKVHGPNRLTPPKKTPEIVKFLKVLFT
;
A
#
# COMPACT_ATOMS: atom_id res chain seq x y z
N LYS A 1 32.14 2.03 41.19
CA LYS A 1 31.78 2.51 39.83
C LYS A 1 31.70 1.38 38.79
N GLN A 2 32.61 0.39 38.78
CA GLN A 2 32.57 -0.74 37.83
C GLN A 2 31.35 -1.68 37.96
N CYS A 3 30.81 -1.88 39.17
CA CYS A 3 29.64 -2.74 39.35
C CYS A 3 28.35 -2.18 38.73
N TYR A 4 28.21 -0.84 38.66
CA TYR A 4 27.02 -0.19 38.09
C TYR A 4 26.94 -0.37 36.56
N TYR A 5 28.09 -0.34 35.88
CA TYR A 5 28.17 -0.57 34.43
C TYR A 5 27.88 -2.02 34.04
N LYS A 6 28.25 -3.01 34.87
CA LYS A 6 27.91 -4.42 34.64
C LYS A 6 26.40 -4.68 34.74
N TYR A 7 25.72 -4.05 35.70
CA TYR A 7 24.28 -4.22 35.90
C TYR A 7 23.47 -3.60 34.74
N PHE A 8 23.84 -2.38 34.30
CA PHE A 8 23.20 -1.72 33.16
C PHE A 8 23.43 -2.42 31.82
N ALA A 9 24.58 -3.09 31.63
CA ALA A 9 24.86 -3.87 30.43
C ALA A 9 24.00 -5.16 30.36
N SER A 10 23.74 -5.79 31.50
CA SER A 10 22.92 -7.01 31.59
C SER A 10 21.45 -6.76 31.23
N LEU A 11 20.83 -5.69 31.76
CA LEU A 11 19.44 -5.30 31.45
C LEU A 11 19.22 -4.88 29.99
N ARG A 12 20.30 -4.52 29.28
CA ARG A 12 20.25 -4.10 27.86
C ARG A 12 20.24 -5.28 26.90
N LEU A 13 20.85 -6.41 27.25
CA LEU A 13 21.01 -7.55 26.35
C LEU A 13 19.79 -8.49 26.30
N GLU A 14 19.02 -8.59 27.39
CA GLU A 14 17.83 -9.46 27.43
C GLU A 14 16.63 -8.90 26.63
N ASN A 15 16.59 -7.59 26.38
CA ASN A 15 15.52 -6.92 25.61
C ASN A 15 15.76 -6.84 24.10
N ILE A 16 16.98 -7.09 23.61
CA ILE A 16 17.31 -6.94 22.18
C ILE A 16 16.77 -8.10 21.34
N ASN A 17 16.77 -9.32 21.89
CA ASN A 17 16.40 -10.54 21.14
C ASN A 17 14.92 -10.57 20.72
N CYS A 18 14.00 -10.03 21.54
CA CYS A 18 12.58 -9.96 21.19
C CYS A 18 12.29 -8.89 20.13
N LEU A 19 13.02 -7.77 20.16
CA LEU A 19 12.86 -6.67 19.20
C LEU A 19 13.38 -7.05 17.81
N THR A 20 14.47 -7.82 17.75
CA THR A 20 15.01 -8.35 16.49
C THR A 20 14.06 -9.34 15.82
N ASP A 21 13.36 -10.16 16.60
CA ASP A 21 12.35 -11.09 16.08
C ASP A 21 11.11 -10.34 15.56
N PHE A 22 10.67 -9.27 16.24
CA PHE A 22 9.58 -8.43 15.75
C PHE A 22 9.94 -7.66 14.46
N MET A 23 11.18 -7.17 14.36
CA MET A 23 11.66 -6.48 13.15
C MET A 23 11.86 -7.45 11.96
N SER A 24 12.32 -8.68 12.18
CA SER A 24 12.50 -9.67 11.12
C SER A 24 11.16 -10.12 10.51
N VAL A 25 10.13 -10.31 11.35
CA VAL A 25 8.77 -10.65 10.91
C VAL A 25 8.14 -9.52 10.09
N THR A 26 8.31 -8.26 10.50
CA THR A 26 7.76 -7.10 9.77
C THR A 26 8.46 -6.84 8.43
N LEU A 27 9.78 -7.08 8.33
CA LEU A 27 10.54 -6.97 7.09
C LEU A 27 10.18 -8.06 6.08
N ASN A 28 10.04 -9.31 6.52
CA ASN A 28 9.62 -10.43 5.66
C ASN A 28 8.21 -10.20 5.11
N LYS A 29 7.27 -9.74 5.96
CA LYS A 29 5.90 -9.40 5.55
C LYS A 29 5.82 -8.27 4.53
N LYS A 30 6.81 -7.36 4.54
CA LYS A 30 6.92 -6.28 3.54
C LYS A 30 7.46 -6.81 2.20
N LYS A 31 8.50 -7.64 2.25
CA LYS A 31 9.10 -8.29 1.08
C LYS A 31 8.08 -9.17 0.33
N ASP A 32 7.23 -9.89 1.05
CA ASP A 32 6.20 -10.73 0.45
C ASP A 32 5.05 -9.92 -0.18
N LYS A 33 4.71 -8.77 0.41
CA LYS A 33 3.74 -7.84 -0.18
C LYS A 33 4.26 -7.22 -1.47
N ASP A 34 5.53 -6.81 -1.50
CA ASP A 34 6.14 -6.20 -2.69
C ASP A 34 6.28 -7.21 -3.84
N LYS A 35 6.64 -8.47 -3.55
CA LYS A 35 6.66 -9.56 -4.53
C LYS A 35 5.27 -9.87 -5.10
N ASN A 36 4.25 -9.93 -4.25
CA ASN A 36 2.88 -10.11 -4.70
C ASN A 36 2.43 -8.94 -5.59
N LEU A 37 2.69 -7.69 -5.19
CA LEU A 37 2.33 -6.51 -5.98
C LEU A 37 3.01 -6.52 -7.36
N ALA A 38 4.28 -6.96 -7.43
CA ALA A 38 4.99 -7.09 -8.71
C ALA A 38 4.33 -8.10 -9.66
N SER A 39 3.83 -9.23 -9.12
CA SER A 39 3.13 -10.24 -9.92
C SER A 39 1.76 -9.81 -10.42
N LEU A 40 1.06 -8.91 -9.71
CA LEU A 40 -0.23 -8.34 -10.11
C LEU A 40 -0.10 -7.19 -11.13
N LYS A 41 1.11 -6.61 -11.31
CA LYS A 41 1.39 -5.58 -12.32
C LYS A 41 1.59 -6.14 -13.73
N LYS A 42 1.27 -7.42 -13.96
CA LYS A 42 1.29 -8.00 -15.31
C LYS A 42 0.31 -7.24 -16.19
N GLU A 43 0.77 -6.86 -17.38
CA GLU A 43 0.00 -6.07 -18.33
C GLU A 43 -1.26 -6.84 -18.75
N ALA A 44 -2.42 -6.24 -18.54
CA ALA A 44 -3.64 -6.68 -19.19
C ALA A 44 -3.67 -6.09 -20.60
N ASP A 45 -3.93 -6.92 -21.62
CA ASP A 45 -4.16 -6.40 -22.98
C ASP A 45 -5.54 -5.73 -23.02
N VAL A 46 -5.57 -4.48 -23.47
CA VAL A 46 -6.76 -3.62 -23.44
C VAL A 46 -7.01 -3.04 -24.83
N ASP A 47 -8.15 -3.38 -25.42
CA ASP A 47 -8.51 -3.14 -26.82
C ASP A 47 -9.51 -1.98 -27.04
N PHE A 48 -9.83 -1.20 -26.01
CA PHE A 48 -10.92 -0.20 -26.07
C PHE A 48 -10.80 0.83 -27.22
N HIS A 49 -9.59 1.11 -27.71
CA HIS A 49 -9.34 2.04 -28.81
C HIS A 49 -9.31 1.39 -30.20
N LYS A 50 -9.42 0.05 -30.28
CA LYS A 50 -9.42 -0.73 -31.53
C LYS A 50 -10.82 -1.14 -31.96
N ILE A 51 -11.74 -1.29 -31.00
CA ILE A 51 -13.12 -1.73 -31.23
C ILE A 51 -14.03 -0.61 -31.74
N PRO A 52 -15.11 -0.93 -32.49
CA PRO A 52 -16.06 0.07 -32.96
C PRO A 52 -16.86 0.70 -31.80
N LEU A 53 -17.28 1.95 -31.99
CA LEU A 53 -17.95 2.76 -30.95
C LEU A 53 -19.20 2.08 -30.37
N ARG A 54 -20.03 1.45 -31.20
CA ARG A 54 -21.24 0.76 -30.74
C ARG A 54 -20.91 -0.34 -29.72
N GLU A 55 -19.92 -1.16 -30.03
CA GLU A 55 -19.48 -2.24 -29.14
C GLU A 55 -18.85 -1.69 -27.85
N LEU A 56 -18.12 -0.58 -27.94
CA LEU A 56 -17.56 0.10 -26.77
C LEU A 56 -18.67 0.60 -25.83
N LEU A 57 -19.71 1.22 -26.37
CA LEU A 57 -20.85 1.73 -25.60
C LEU A 57 -21.63 0.60 -24.93
N ASP A 58 -21.83 -0.52 -25.64
CA ASP A 58 -22.47 -1.71 -25.09
C ASP A 58 -21.64 -2.33 -23.95
N ARG A 59 -20.30 -2.41 -24.10
CA ARG A 59 -19.39 -2.90 -23.05
C ARG A 59 -19.38 -1.99 -21.82
N LEU A 60 -19.39 -0.68 -22.01
CA LEU A 60 -19.34 0.30 -20.91
C LEU A 60 -20.73 0.60 -20.31
N GLY A 61 -21.82 0.23 -21.01
CA GLY A 61 -23.19 0.55 -20.60
C GLY A 61 -23.47 2.05 -20.59
N THR A 62 -22.91 2.80 -21.55
CA THR A 62 -23.02 4.27 -21.63
C THR A 62 -23.63 4.73 -22.94
N SER A 63 -24.20 5.94 -22.96
CA SER A 63 -24.69 6.60 -24.18
C SER A 63 -23.80 7.78 -24.55
N VAL A 64 -23.67 8.05 -25.86
CA VAL A 64 -22.91 9.20 -26.38
C VAL A 64 -23.63 10.51 -26.11
N GLU A 65 -24.96 10.54 -26.27
CA GLU A 65 -25.75 11.78 -26.17
C GLU A 65 -26.09 12.15 -24.73
N HIS A 66 -26.39 11.14 -23.90
CA HIS A 66 -26.94 11.36 -22.56
C HIS A 66 -26.02 10.86 -21.44
N GLY A 67 -24.93 10.17 -21.77
CA GLY A 67 -24.02 9.61 -20.78
C GLY A 67 -24.66 8.52 -19.92
N ILE A 68 -24.25 8.46 -18.64
CA ILE A 68 -24.83 7.58 -17.62
C ILE A 68 -25.79 8.36 -16.71
N SER A 69 -26.76 7.64 -16.11
CA SER A 69 -27.67 8.26 -15.14
C SER A 69 -26.94 8.67 -13.86
N THR A 70 -27.46 9.70 -13.19
CA THR A 70 -26.92 10.21 -11.91
C THR A 70 -26.93 9.14 -10.81
N ALA A 71 -27.98 8.32 -10.77
CA ALA A 71 -28.08 7.18 -9.86
C ALA A 71 -26.96 6.17 -10.11
N ARG A 72 -26.70 5.81 -11.37
CA ARG A 72 -25.64 4.86 -11.75
C ARG A 72 -24.25 5.42 -11.45
N ALA A 73 -24.04 6.71 -11.71
CA ALA A 73 -22.79 7.39 -11.37
C ALA A 73 -22.49 7.32 -9.86
N ALA A 74 -23.51 7.50 -9.01
CA ALA A 74 -23.37 7.41 -7.56
C ALA A 74 -23.05 5.97 -7.09
N GLU A 75 -23.63 4.95 -7.71
CA GLU A 75 -23.28 3.54 -7.46
C GLU A 75 -21.82 3.24 -7.82
N LEU A 76 -21.40 3.63 -9.03
CA LEU A 76 -20.03 3.44 -9.50
C LEU A 76 -19.02 4.15 -8.61
N LEU A 77 -19.35 5.35 -8.11
CA LEU A 77 -18.50 6.09 -7.19
C LEU A 77 -18.30 5.36 -5.85
N LYS A 78 -19.33 4.65 -5.35
CA LYS A 78 -19.22 3.84 -4.12
C LYS A 78 -18.37 2.59 -4.35
N VAL A 79 -18.46 1.97 -5.52
CA VAL A 79 -17.74 0.74 -5.87
C VAL A 79 -16.26 1.02 -6.17
N HIS A 80 -15.98 1.98 -7.05
CA HIS A 80 -14.62 2.26 -7.52
C HIS A 80 -13.89 3.30 -6.65
N GLY A 81 -14.65 4.14 -5.95
CA GLY A 81 -14.10 5.27 -5.22
C GLY A 81 -13.80 6.48 -6.12
N PRO A 82 -13.25 7.56 -5.54
CA PRO A 82 -12.93 8.77 -6.27
C PRO A 82 -11.79 8.53 -7.26
N ASN A 83 -11.90 9.08 -8.47
CA ASN A 83 -10.86 9.06 -9.48
C ASN A 83 -9.69 10.00 -9.10
N ARG A 84 -8.94 9.62 -8.06
CA ARG A 84 -7.73 10.31 -7.60
C ARG A 84 -6.69 9.29 -7.17
N LEU A 85 -5.43 9.59 -7.49
CA LEU A 85 -4.32 8.77 -7.02
C LEU A 85 -4.25 8.84 -5.50
N THR A 86 -4.07 7.68 -4.86
CA THR A 86 -3.87 7.63 -3.42
C THR A 86 -2.50 8.21 -3.10
N PRO A 87 -2.39 9.24 -2.24
CA PRO A 87 -1.11 9.84 -1.90
C PRO A 87 -0.18 8.78 -1.28
N PRO A 88 1.14 8.89 -1.48
CA PRO A 88 2.09 7.93 -0.94
C PRO A 88 2.00 7.91 0.60
N LYS A 89 2.09 6.71 1.17
CA LYS A 89 2.08 6.53 2.62
C LYS A 89 3.29 7.24 3.23
N LYS A 90 3.04 8.34 3.95
CA LYS A 90 4.08 9.06 4.71
C LYS A 90 4.24 8.44 6.09
N THR A 91 5.47 8.27 6.54
CA THR A 91 5.75 7.90 7.94
C THR A 91 5.75 9.17 8.80
N PRO A 92 5.16 9.15 10.00
CA PRO A 92 5.21 10.28 10.92
C PRO A 92 6.65 10.60 11.33
N GLU A 93 6.92 11.84 11.68
CA GLU A 93 8.28 12.34 11.93
C GLU A 93 8.93 11.70 13.15
N ILE A 94 8.16 11.43 14.21
CA ILE A 94 8.66 10.73 15.41
C ILE A 94 9.24 9.36 15.04
N VAL A 95 8.60 8.64 14.12
CA VAL A 95 9.10 7.33 13.66
C VAL A 95 10.38 7.49 12.82
N LYS A 96 10.53 8.59 12.07
CA LYS A 96 11.79 8.90 11.37
C LYS A 96 12.91 9.24 12.37
N PHE A 97 12.59 10.01 13.40
CA PHE A 97 13.51 10.40 14.46
C PHE A 97 14.03 9.19 15.26
N LEU A 98 13.12 8.31 15.71
CA LEU A 98 13.49 7.11 16.45
C LEU A 98 14.38 6.16 15.63
N LYS A 99 14.19 6.10 14.31
CA LYS A 99 15.10 5.33 13.45
C LYS A 99 16.51 5.86 13.50
N VAL A 100 16.72 7.18 13.41
CA VAL A 100 18.06 7.79 13.46
C VAL A 100 18.72 7.58 14.82
N LEU A 101 17.97 7.63 15.92
CA LEU A 101 18.50 7.44 17.27
C LEU A 101 18.94 6.00 17.59
N PHE A 102 18.28 5.01 16.97
CA PHE A 102 18.51 3.59 17.21
C PHE A 102 18.95 2.85 15.93
N THR A 103 19.61 3.56 15.00
CA THR A 103 20.36 2.97 13.87
C THR A 103 21.63 2.33 14.39
#